data_AF-A0A9E4ICW9-F1
#
_entry.id   AF-A0A9E4ICW9-F1
#
_cell.length_a   1.000
_cell.length_b   1.000
_cell.length_c   1.000
_cell.angle_alpha   90.00
_cell.angle_beta   90.00
_cell.angle_gamma   90.00
#
_symmetry.space_group_name_H-M   'P 1'
#
loop_
_entity.id
_entity.type
_entity.pdbx_description
1 polymer ?
#
loop_
_entity_poly.entity_id
_entity_poly.type
_entity_poly.pdbx_seq_one_letter_code
_entity_poly.pdbx_strand_id
1 'polypeptide(L)' 'MKPPPFRYLCPDSLEEALAVLATHGDEAKVLAGGCSLVPMLNMRLARPEVLVDVNRIAG' A
#
# COMPACT_ATOMS: atom_id res chain seq x y z
N MET A 1 -16.62 -5.24 7.99
CA MET A 1 -16.80 -4.12 7.03
C MET A 1 -15.79 -4.28 5.90
N LYS A 2 -16.14 -3.90 4.66
CA LYS A 2 -15.25 -4.00 3.49
C LYS A 2 -14.40 -2.72 3.33
N PRO A 3 -13.11 -2.83 2.99
CA PRO A 3 -12.28 -1.69 2.63
C PRO A 3 -12.87 -0.84 1.50
N PRO A 4 -12.57 0.47 1.45
CA PRO A 4 -12.81 1.25 0.24
C PRO A 4 -12.01 0.66 -0.94
N PRO A 5 -12.42 0.93 -2.19
CA PRO A 5 -11.62 0.55 -3.35
C PRO A 5 -10.26 1.25 -3.30
N PHE A 6 -9.21 0.51 -3.65
CA PHE A 6 -7.85 1.00 -3.79
C PHE A 6 -7.18 0.25 -4.95
N ARG A 7 -6.18 0.86 -5.56
CA ARG A 7 -5.28 0.19 -6.50
C ARG A 7 -4.25 -0.59 -5.71
N TYR A 8 -4.03 -1.84 -6.09
CA TYR A 8 -2.99 -2.68 -5.50
C TYR A 8 -1.82 -2.78 -6.47
N LEU A 9 -0.64 -2.39 -6.02
CA LEU A 9 0.61 -2.49 -6.76
C LEU A 9 1.55 -3.38 -5.96
N CYS A 10 2.24 -4.29 -6.64
CA CYS A 10 3.18 -5.22 -6.04
C CYS A 10 4.50 -5.14 -6.82
N PRO A 11 5.33 -4.12 -6.55
CA PRO A 11 6.62 -3.93 -7.21
C PRO A 11 7.57 -5.08 -6.92
N ASP A 12 8.41 -5.40 -7.91
CA ASP A 12 9.42 -6.46 -7.76
C ASP A 12 10.80 -5.89 -7.35
N SER A 13 10.94 -4.56 -7.27
CA SER A 13 12.17 -3.88 -6.84
C SER A 13 11.91 -2.70 -5.90
N LEU A 14 12.94 -2.35 -5.12
CA LEU A 14 12.92 -1.18 -4.23
C LEU A 14 12.75 0.12 -5.03
N GLU A 15 13.41 0.22 -6.19
CA GLU A 15 13.36 1.41 -7.05
C GLU A 15 11.94 1.64 -7.59
N GLU A 16 11.26 0.59 -8.02
CA GLU A 16 9.88 0.68 -8.50
C GLU A 16 8.93 1.08 -7.37
N ALA A 17 9.08 0.49 -6.18
CA ALA A 17 8.28 0.88 -5.03
C ALA A 17 8.46 2.34 -4.64
N LEU A 18 9.71 2.83 -4.62
CA LEU A 18 10.00 4.23 -4.34
C LEU A 18 9.45 5.17 -5.42
N ALA A 19 9.53 4.79 -6.70
CA ALA A 19 8.96 5.57 -7.80
C ALA A 19 7.44 5.70 -7.68
N VAL A 20 6.74 4.60 -7.32
CA VAL A 20 5.29 4.61 -7.09
C VAL A 20 4.93 5.51 -5.92
N LEU A 21 5.66 5.40 -4.79
CA LEU A 21 5.44 6.23 -3.61
C LEU A 21 5.67 7.72 -3.89
N ALA A 22 6.73 8.05 -4.63
CA ALA A 22 7.02 9.42 -5.05
C ALA A 22 5.94 9.99 -5.97
N THR A 23 5.38 9.16 -6.86
CA THR A 23 4.35 9.58 -7.82
C THR A 23 3.01 9.87 -7.14
N HIS A 24 2.61 9.07 -6.15
CA HIS A 24 1.29 9.15 -5.52
C HIS A 24 1.30 9.89 -4.17
N GLY A 25 2.47 10.16 -3.59
CA GLY A 25 2.61 10.89 -2.34
C GLY A 25 1.80 10.29 -1.20
N ASP A 26 1.03 11.13 -0.51
CA ASP A 26 0.24 10.75 0.66
C ASP A 26 -0.91 9.79 0.35
N GLU A 27 -1.34 9.70 -0.91
CA GLU A 27 -2.40 8.80 -1.37
C GLU A 27 -1.92 7.34 -1.50
N ALA A 28 -0.60 7.11 -1.45
CA ALA A 28 -0.03 5.77 -1.40
C ALA A 28 0.35 5.34 0.02
N LYS A 29 0.02 4.09 0.35
CA LYS A 29 0.47 3.44 1.59
C LYS A 29 1.17 2.13 1.31
N VAL A 30 2.28 1.92 2.03
CA VAL A 30 3.05 0.69 2.01
C VAL A 30 2.32 -0.42 2.76
N LEU A 31 2.14 -1.56 2.11
CA LEU A 31 1.71 -2.80 2.72
C LEU A 31 2.92 -3.71 2.94
N ALA A 32 3.27 -3.91 4.22
CA ALA A 32 4.18 -4.97 4.65
C ALA A 32 3.36 -6.14 5.23
N GLY A 33 3.51 -6.46 6.52
CA GLY A 33 2.75 -7.54 7.17
C GLY A 33 1.26 -7.28 7.42
N GLY A 34 0.74 -6.08 7.12
CA GLY A 34 -0.70 -5.78 7.15
C GLY A 34 -1.38 -5.70 8.52
N CYS A 35 -0.71 -6.06 9.63
CA CYS A 35 -1.32 -6.13 10.96
C CYS A 35 -1.92 -4.81 11.48
N SER A 36 -1.44 -3.65 11.01
CA SER A 36 -2.00 -2.34 11.34
C SER A 36 -2.91 -1.80 10.24
N LEU A 37 -2.39 -1.77 9.01
CA LEU A 37 -3.05 -1.13 7.87
C LEU A 37 -4.35 -1.85 7.47
N VAL A 38 -4.37 -3.18 7.44
CA VAL A 38 -5.55 -3.94 7.01
C VAL A 38 -6.73 -3.74 7.97
N PRO A 39 -6.56 -3.82 9.30
CA PRO A 39 -7.62 -3.41 10.24
C PRO A 39 -8.10 -1.96 10.02
N MET A 40 -7.18 -1.01 9.82
CA MET A 40 -7.55 0.40 9.57
C MET A 40 -8.37 0.57 8.29
N LEU A 41 -8.05 -0.17 7.21
CA LEU A 41 -8.82 -0.18 5.97
C LEU A 41 -10.22 -0.78 6.18
N ASN A 42 -10.29 -1.92 6.88
CA ASN A 42 -11.56 -2.59 7.19
C ASN A 42 -12.49 -1.71 8.05
N MET A 43 -11.91 -0.91 8.95
CA MET A 43 -12.63 0.06 9.79
C MET A 43 -12.81 1.43 9.11
N ARG A 44 -12.28 1.61 7.89
CA ARG A 44 -12.33 2.87 7.12
C ARG A 44 -11.67 4.07 7.80
N LEU A 45 -10.71 3.81 8.68
CA LEU A 45 -9.87 4.80 9.35
C LEU A 45 -8.72 5.27 8.44
N ALA A 46 -8.31 4.42 7.50
CA ALA A 46 -7.39 4.76 6.41
C ALA A 46 -8.10 4.61 5.06
N ARG A 47 -7.76 5.48 4.10
CA ARG A 47 -8.36 5.49 2.76
C ARG A 47 -7.32 5.84 1.66
N PRO A 48 -6.22 5.08 1.54
CA PRO A 48 -5.28 5.30 0.45
C PRO A 48 -5.92 4.96 -0.89
N GLU A 49 -5.57 5.71 -1.93
CA GLU A 49 -5.91 5.35 -3.30
C GLU A 49 -5.03 4.21 -3.82
N VAL A 50 -3.79 4.11 -3.31
CA VAL A 50 -2.81 3.12 -3.75
C VAL A 50 -2.21 2.37 -2.58
N LEU A 51 -2.20 1.05 -2.69
CA LEU A 51 -1.54 0.15 -1.76
C LEU A 51 -0.30 -0.44 -2.46
N VAL A 52 0.88 -0.21 -1.89
CA VAL A 52 2.16 -0.70 -2.43
C VAL A 52 2.64 -1.86 -1.58
N ASP A 53 2.46 -3.08 -2.06
CA ASP A 53 2.90 -4.30 -1.39
C ASP A 53 4.39 -4.56 -1.63
N VAL A 54 5.18 -4.48 -0.56
CA VAL A 54 6.64 -4.64 -0.60
C VAL A 54 7.10 -6.04 -0.23
N ASN A 55 6.20 -6.99 0.04
CA ASN A 55 6.57 -8.35 0.46
C ASN A 55 7.31 -9.15 -0.63
N ARG A 56 7.29 -8.70 -1.89
CA ARG A 56 8.02 -9.34 -3.00
C ARG A 56 9.39 -8.75 -3.27
N ILE A 57 9.72 -7.61 -2.67
CA ILE A 57 11.01 -6.97 -2.89
C ILE A 57 12.06 -7.78 -2.14
N ALA A 58 13.00 -8.37 -2.90
CA ALA A 58 14.14 -9.04 -2.32
C ALA A 58 15.02 -8.02 -1.58
N GLY A 59 15.45 -8.38 -0.37
CA GLY A 59 16.32 -7.58 0.49
C GLY A 59 17.52 -8.37 0.96
#